data_AF-A0A3S0ASY6-F1
#
_entry.id   AF-A0A3S0ASY6-F1
#
_cell.length_a   1.000
_cell.length_b   1.000
_cell.length_c   1.000
_cell.angle_alpha   90.00
_cell.angle_beta   90.00
_cell.angle_gamma   90.00
#
_symmetry.space_group_name_H-M   'P 1'
#
loop_
_entity.id
_entity.type
_entity.pdbx_description
1 polymer ?
#
loop_
_entity_poly.entity_id
_entity_poly.type
_entity_poly.pdbx_seq_one_letter_code
_entity_poly.pdbx_strand_id
1 'polypeptide(L)'
;MDNPKSTTPTTNQPPADDPSQTAAQQGAQDTTDWKAEARKWEARAKANSDAADRLKKLEDEQKTEVQRQADALAAAQAAEKALQAKIAVFEAAARLGVPAELLAGPQDDDLDAYAEKLSKWKAEHVPTSTDTTGDGKANTGGSPAPSLGRTPAGTGVLSIDEQIAAAEKAGNETLVKTLKVLKLGK
;
A
#
# COMPACT_ATOMS: atom_id res chain seq x y z
N MET A 1 3.66 113.47 -1.61
CA MET A 1 4.71 112.84 -2.44
C MET A 1 4.38 111.37 -2.60
N ASP A 2 4.33 110.95 -3.86
CA ASP A 2 4.80 109.70 -4.46
C ASP A 2 4.51 108.30 -3.85
N ASN A 3 3.98 107.48 -4.77
CA ASN A 3 3.82 106.03 -4.90
C ASN A 3 5.16 105.24 -4.70
N PRO A 4 5.27 103.89 -4.81
CA PRO A 4 4.27 102.84 -5.11
C PRO A 4 4.41 101.45 -4.38
N LYS A 5 3.38 100.60 -4.57
CA LYS A 5 3.36 99.10 -4.67
C LYS A 5 3.92 98.23 -3.52
N SER A 6 3.10 97.34 -2.93
CA SER A 6 2.79 95.97 -3.41
C SER A 6 2.37 95.01 -2.27
N THR A 7 1.45 94.08 -2.59
CA THR A 7 1.11 92.78 -1.93
C THR A 7 0.44 92.86 -0.54
N THR A 8 -0.67 92.18 -0.20
CA THR A 8 -1.09 90.76 -0.43
C THR A 8 -2.64 90.60 -0.23
N PRO A 9 -3.28 89.40 -0.13
CA PRO A 9 -4.37 88.94 -1.03
C PRO A 9 -5.73 88.71 -0.32
N THR A 10 -6.66 88.06 -1.04
CA THR A 10 -7.57 86.98 -0.56
C THR A 10 -9.04 87.17 -0.91
N THR A 11 -9.44 86.30 -1.84
CA THR A 11 -10.73 85.60 -1.97
C THR A 11 -11.97 86.43 -2.22
N ASN A 12 -12.38 86.47 -3.48
CA ASN A 12 -13.76 86.68 -3.84
C ASN A 12 -14.22 85.64 -4.88
N GLN A 13 -15.45 85.19 -4.65
CA GLN A 13 -16.26 84.13 -5.24
C GLN A 13 -16.31 84.12 -6.79
N PRO A 14 -16.52 82.95 -7.45
CA PRO A 14 -16.49 82.85 -8.92
C PRO A 14 -17.72 83.51 -9.58
N PRO A 15 -17.57 84.19 -10.73
CA PRO A 15 -18.69 84.57 -11.57
C PRO A 15 -19.14 83.41 -12.47
N ALA A 16 -20.45 83.33 -12.68
CA ALA A 16 -21.17 82.29 -13.38
C ALA A 16 -20.77 82.13 -14.85
N ASP A 17 -20.59 80.88 -15.28
CA ASP A 17 -20.41 80.50 -16.69
C ASP A 17 -21.75 80.52 -17.44
N ASP A 18 -21.69 81.07 -18.64
CA ASP A 18 -22.75 81.18 -19.64
C ASP A 18 -23.25 79.78 -20.10
N PRO A 19 -24.57 79.51 -20.13
CA PRO A 19 -25.10 78.19 -20.52
C PRO A 19 -24.88 77.84 -22.01
N SER A 20 -24.39 78.77 -22.83
CA SER A 20 -24.43 78.66 -24.29
C SER A 20 -23.26 77.87 -24.90
N GLN A 21 -22.25 77.45 -24.12
CA GLN A 21 -21.13 76.65 -24.63
C GLN A 21 -21.21 75.15 -24.31
N THR A 22 -22.07 74.73 -23.39
CA THR A 22 -22.21 73.29 -23.03
C THR A 22 -23.11 72.52 -24.01
N ALA A 23 -23.91 73.21 -24.82
CA ALA A 23 -24.84 72.58 -25.76
C ALA A 23 -24.16 72.02 -27.03
N ALA A 24 -22.90 72.36 -27.31
CA ALA A 24 -22.22 71.92 -28.55
C ALA A 24 -21.45 70.59 -28.41
N GLN A 25 -21.32 70.03 -27.20
CA GLN A 25 -20.62 68.74 -26.97
C GLN A 25 -21.55 67.59 -26.58
N GLN A 26 -22.86 67.83 -26.40
CA GLN A 26 -23.84 66.77 -26.10
C GLN A 26 -24.55 66.23 -27.36
N GLY A 27 -23.85 66.23 -28.50
CA GLY A 27 -24.38 65.81 -29.80
C GLY A 27 -23.63 64.67 -30.47
N ALA A 28 -22.63 64.05 -29.82
CA ALA A 28 -22.09 62.78 -30.29
C ALA A 28 -23.01 61.67 -29.76
N GLN A 29 -24.01 61.30 -30.53
CA GLN A 29 -24.82 60.11 -30.26
C GLN A 29 -23.87 58.93 -29.98
N ASP A 30 -24.03 58.28 -28.82
CA ASP A 30 -23.52 56.95 -28.54
C ASP A 30 -24.20 55.94 -29.49
N THR A 31 -23.88 55.99 -30.78
CA THR A 31 -24.28 54.94 -31.71
C THR A 31 -23.33 53.79 -31.49
N THR A 32 -23.73 52.82 -30.68
CA THR A 32 -23.01 51.56 -30.50
C THR A 32 -22.69 50.96 -31.87
N ASP A 33 -21.40 50.84 -32.20
CA ASP A 33 -20.94 50.15 -33.39
C ASP A 33 -21.11 48.64 -33.19
N TRP A 34 -22.30 48.14 -33.56
CA TRP A 34 -22.66 46.72 -33.49
C TRP A 34 -21.69 45.82 -34.26
N LYS A 35 -21.00 46.33 -35.29
CA LYS A 35 -20.01 45.56 -36.06
C LYS A 35 -18.73 45.38 -35.26
N ALA A 36 -18.28 46.43 -34.57
CA ALA A 36 -17.15 46.34 -33.64
C ALA A 36 -17.46 45.40 -32.47
N GLU A 37 -18.68 45.47 -31.93
CA GLU A 37 -19.09 44.58 -30.84
C GLU A 37 -19.17 43.13 -31.33
N ALA A 38 -19.78 42.85 -32.49
CA ALA A 38 -19.81 41.50 -33.08
C ALA A 38 -18.41 40.88 -33.23
N ARG A 39 -17.43 41.66 -33.70
CA ARG A 39 -16.03 41.20 -33.79
C ARG A 39 -15.42 40.87 -32.42
N LYS A 40 -15.74 41.62 -31.36
CA LYS A 40 -15.30 41.28 -30.00
C LYS A 40 -15.91 39.97 -29.53
N TRP A 41 -17.20 39.76 -29.78
CA TRP A 41 -17.87 38.51 -29.42
C TRP A 41 -17.30 37.32 -30.18
N GLU A 42 -17.02 37.49 -31.47
CA GLU A 42 -16.39 36.47 -32.30
C GLU A 42 -14.97 36.13 -31.79
N ALA A 43 -14.15 37.15 -31.47
CA ALA A 43 -12.83 36.95 -30.89
C ALA A 43 -12.89 36.25 -29.52
N ARG A 44 -13.85 36.62 -28.67
CA ARG A 44 -14.08 35.98 -27.37
C ARG A 44 -14.56 34.53 -27.52
N ALA A 45 -15.45 34.26 -28.46
CA ALA A 45 -15.94 32.91 -28.74
C ALA A 45 -14.79 32.01 -29.24
N LYS A 46 -13.95 32.52 -30.15
CA LYS A 46 -12.75 31.81 -30.60
C LYS A 46 -11.80 31.50 -29.45
N ALA A 47 -11.49 32.50 -28.63
CA ALA A 47 -10.61 32.33 -27.47
C ALA A 47 -11.18 31.34 -26.43
N ASN A 48 -12.50 31.37 -26.21
CA ASN A 48 -13.16 30.44 -25.31
C ASN A 48 -13.14 29.01 -25.85
N SER A 49 -13.40 28.82 -27.15
CA SER A 49 -13.29 27.52 -27.82
C SER A 49 -11.87 26.97 -27.69
N ASP A 50 -10.85 27.78 -28.00
CA ASP A 50 -9.45 27.36 -27.92
C ASP A 50 -9.05 27.01 -26.47
N ALA A 51 -9.60 27.72 -25.47
CA ALA A 51 -9.39 27.41 -24.06
C ALA A 51 -10.07 26.10 -23.64
N ALA A 52 -11.29 25.85 -24.12
CA ALA A 52 -12.02 24.60 -23.87
C ALA A 52 -11.28 23.40 -24.48
N ASP A 53 -10.75 23.53 -25.70
CA ASP A 53 -9.97 22.48 -26.36
C ASP A 53 -8.68 22.16 -25.59
N ARG A 54 -7.99 23.19 -25.09
CA ARG A 54 -6.78 23.00 -24.24
C ARG A 54 -7.10 22.32 -22.92
N LEU A 55 -8.21 22.69 -22.29
CA LEU A 55 -8.65 22.09 -21.04
C LEU A 55 -8.99 20.62 -21.24
N LYS A 56 -9.73 20.28 -22.30
CA LYS A 56 -10.03 18.90 -22.65
C LYS A 56 -8.76 18.08 -22.91
N LYS A 57 -7.80 18.63 -23.64
CA LYS A 57 -6.52 17.96 -23.90
C LYS A 57 -5.75 17.67 -22.60
N LEU A 58 -5.70 18.63 -21.68
CA LEU A 58 -5.06 18.44 -20.38
C LEU A 58 -5.78 17.39 -19.53
N GLU A 59 -7.11 17.38 -19.52
CA GLU A 59 -7.89 16.36 -18.80
C GLU A 59 -7.66 14.95 -19.37
N ASP A 60 -7.60 14.82 -20.70
CA ASP A 60 -7.36 13.53 -21.35
C ASP A 60 -5.92 13.04 -21.09
N GLU A 61 -4.94 13.94 -21.11
CA GLU A 61 -3.56 13.65 -20.70
C GLU A 61 -3.47 13.25 -19.22
N GLN A 62 -4.15 13.97 -18.33
CA GLN A 62 -4.19 13.66 -16.90
C GLN A 62 -4.87 12.33 -16.61
N LYS A 63 -6.00 12.01 -17.26
CA LYS A 63 -6.66 10.71 -17.11
C LYS A 63 -5.73 9.58 -17.55
N THR A 64 -5.03 9.76 -18.66
CA THR A 64 -4.06 8.79 -19.16
C THR A 64 -2.90 8.60 -18.18
N GLU A 65 -2.41 9.69 -17.62
CA GLU A 65 -1.33 9.68 -16.63
C GLU A 65 -1.76 9.05 -15.30
N VAL A 66 -2.97 9.34 -14.81
CA VAL A 66 -3.54 8.71 -13.61
C VAL A 66 -3.71 7.21 -13.81
N GLN A 67 -4.21 6.78 -14.98
CA GLN A 67 -4.34 5.36 -15.29
C GLN A 67 -2.96 4.67 -15.29
N ARG A 68 -1.97 5.29 -15.95
CA ARG A 68 -0.59 4.78 -15.99
C ARG A 68 0.03 4.70 -14.60
N GLN A 69 -0.20 5.69 -13.74
CA GLN A 69 0.27 5.68 -12.36
C GLN A 69 -0.44 4.60 -11.53
N ALA A 70 -1.76 4.43 -11.70
CA ALA A 70 -2.52 3.38 -11.03
C ALA A 70 -2.02 1.98 -11.43
N ASP A 71 -1.78 1.74 -12.72
CA ASP A 71 -1.25 0.48 -13.22
C ASP A 71 0.17 0.21 -12.70
N ALA A 72 1.02 1.24 -12.66
CA ALA A 72 2.36 1.13 -12.08
C ALA A 72 2.34 0.82 -10.57
N LEU A 73 1.43 1.44 -9.82
CA LEU A 73 1.24 1.16 -8.40
C LEU A 73 0.71 -0.26 -8.18
N ALA A 74 -0.26 -0.70 -8.97
CA ALA A 74 -0.79 -2.05 -8.89
C ALA A 74 0.30 -3.10 -9.20
N ALA A 75 1.14 -2.86 -10.21
CA ALA A 75 2.27 -3.72 -10.54
C ALA A 75 3.31 -3.78 -9.41
N ALA A 76 3.64 -2.63 -8.81
CA ALA A 76 4.56 -2.58 -7.66
C ALA A 76 4.00 -3.34 -6.45
N GLN A 77 2.72 -3.14 -6.12
CA GLN A 77 2.05 -3.86 -5.03
C GLN A 77 1.99 -5.37 -5.28
N ALA A 78 1.76 -5.80 -6.53
CA ALA A 78 1.78 -7.21 -6.90
C ALA A 78 3.19 -7.81 -6.72
N ALA A 79 4.23 -7.07 -7.10
CA ALA A 79 5.63 -7.49 -6.92
C ALA A 79 6.02 -7.59 -5.44
N GLU A 80 5.61 -6.62 -4.62
CA GLU A 80 5.82 -6.66 -3.17
C GLU A 80 5.13 -7.85 -2.53
N LYS A 81 3.85 -8.09 -2.87
CA LYS A 81 3.11 -9.24 -2.35
C LYS A 81 3.74 -10.57 -2.77
N ALA A 82 4.23 -10.68 -4.00
CA ALA A 82 4.93 -11.86 -4.47
C ALA A 82 6.25 -12.09 -3.71
N LEU A 83 7.01 -11.03 -3.43
CA LEU A 83 8.24 -11.12 -2.64
C LEU A 83 7.95 -11.50 -1.18
N GLN A 84 6.93 -10.89 -0.57
CA GLN A 84 6.50 -11.23 0.79
C GLN A 84 6.04 -12.69 0.89
N ALA A 85 5.30 -13.18 -0.10
CA ALA A 85 4.90 -14.59 -0.16
C ALA A 85 6.13 -15.51 -0.24
N LYS A 86 7.13 -15.17 -1.05
CA LYS A 86 8.40 -15.93 -1.11
C LYS A 86 9.11 -15.94 0.23
N ILE A 87 9.25 -14.78 0.88
CA ILE A 87 9.87 -14.67 2.21
C ILE A 87 9.14 -15.55 3.22
N ALA A 88 7.81 -15.48 3.28
CA ALA A 88 7.01 -16.31 4.18
C ALA A 88 7.19 -17.82 3.92
N VAL A 89 7.30 -18.23 2.65
CA VAL A 89 7.60 -19.62 2.29
C VAL A 89 9.01 -20.02 2.74
N PHE A 90 10.02 -19.17 2.55
CA PHE A 90 11.38 -19.44 3.01
C PHE A 90 11.48 -19.52 4.54
N GLU A 91 10.79 -18.65 5.26
CA GLU A 91 10.71 -18.69 6.72
C GLU A 91 10.01 -19.96 7.22
N ALA A 92 8.90 -20.34 6.58
CA ALA A 92 8.19 -21.58 6.88
C ALA A 92 9.06 -22.81 6.58
N ALA A 93 9.80 -22.80 5.47
CA ALA A 93 10.74 -23.83 5.08
C ALA A 93 11.87 -24.00 6.11
N ALA A 94 12.50 -22.89 6.51
CA ALA A 94 13.55 -22.90 7.51
C ALA A 94 13.06 -23.42 8.89
N ARG A 95 11.84 -23.04 9.28
CA ARG A 95 11.24 -23.48 10.55
C ARG A 95 10.86 -24.96 10.56
N LEU A 96 10.35 -25.48 9.45
CA LEU A 96 9.85 -26.86 9.34
C LEU A 96 10.91 -27.84 8.84
N GLY A 97 12.06 -27.34 8.36
CA GLY A 97 13.08 -28.16 7.70
C GLY A 97 12.63 -28.74 6.35
N VAL A 98 11.56 -28.19 5.77
CA VAL A 98 11.03 -28.59 4.46
C VAL A 98 11.57 -27.61 3.42
N PRO A 99 12.12 -28.06 2.28
CA PRO A 99 12.54 -27.16 1.21
C PRO A 99 11.44 -26.19 0.76
N ALA A 100 11.79 -24.91 0.57
CA ALA A 100 10.84 -23.88 0.12
C ALA A 100 10.16 -24.23 -1.20
N GLU A 101 10.88 -24.90 -2.10
CA GLU A 101 10.35 -25.40 -3.38
C GLU A 101 9.19 -26.40 -3.20
N LEU A 102 9.17 -27.18 -2.12
CA LEU A 102 8.09 -28.12 -1.77
C LEU A 102 6.92 -27.44 -1.05
N LEU A 103 7.08 -26.21 -0.56
CA LEU A 103 6.01 -25.44 0.06
C LEU A 103 5.39 -24.44 -0.92
N ALA A 104 6.17 -23.96 -1.88
CA ALA A 104 5.72 -23.07 -2.95
C ALA A 104 4.82 -23.78 -3.97
N GLY A 105 4.82 -25.11 -4.00
CA GLY A 105 4.10 -25.90 -5.00
C GLY A 105 4.82 -25.94 -6.36
N PRO A 106 4.25 -26.65 -7.35
CA PRO A 106 4.83 -26.77 -8.69
C PRO A 106 4.91 -25.39 -9.36
N GLN A 107 6.12 -24.86 -9.52
CA GLN A 107 6.35 -23.54 -10.13
C GLN A 107 6.21 -23.55 -11.67
N ASP A 108 6.46 -24.69 -12.32
CA ASP A 108 6.56 -24.80 -13.79
C ASP A 108 5.52 -25.76 -14.41
N ASP A 109 4.36 -25.95 -13.77
CA ASP A 109 3.27 -26.86 -14.19
C ASP A 109 3.64 -28.34 -14.38
N ASP A 110 4.91 -28.72 -14.22
CA ASP A 110 5.36 -30.10 -14.21
C ASP A 110 5.06 -30.75 -12.85
N LEU A 111 3.85 -31.29 -12.74
CA LEU A 111 3.36 -32.00 -11.57
C LEU A 111 4.16 -33.28 -11.29
N ASP A 112 4.68 -33.94 -12.34
CA ASP A 112 5.42 -35.20 -12.22
C ASP A 112 6.79 -34.95 -11.59
N ALA A 113 7.53 -33.96 -12.08
CA ALA A 113 8.82 -33.56 -11.50
C ALA A 113 8.67 -33.07 -10.04
N TYR A 114 7.55 -32.43 -9.71
CA TYR A 114 7.24 -32.03 -8.35
C TYR A 114 6.94 -33.23 -7.44
N ALA A 115 6.15 -34.20 -7.92
CA ALA A 115 5.83 -35.42 -7.20
C ALA A 115 7.09 -36.29 -6.93
N GLU A 116 8.05 -36.31 -7.86
CA GLU A 116 9.35 -36.97 -7.67
C GLU A 116 10.17 -36.30 -6.55
N LYS A 117 10.25 -34.96 -6.53
CA LYS A 117 10.94 -34.21 -5.46
C LYS A 117 10.31 -34.49 -4.08
N LEU A 118 8.98 -34.54 -4.01
CA LEU A 118 8.27 -34.85 -2.77
C LEU A 118 8.53 -36.29 -2.30
N SER A 119 8.54 -37.24 -3.25
CA SER A 119 8.82 -38.65 -2.97
C SER A 119 10.26 -38.85 -2.47
N LYS A 120 11.23 -38.16 -3.10
CA LYS A 120 12.63 -38.17 -2.67
C LYS A 120 12.82 -37.60 -1.27
N TRP A 121 12.24 -36.44 -0.99
CA TRP A 121 12.31 -35.82 0.34
C TRP A 121 11.67 -36.71 1.41
N LYS A 122 10.52 -37.33 1.11
CA LYS A 122 9.89 -38.30 2.01
C LYS A 122 10.81 -39.51 2.26
N ALA A 123 11.46 -40.05 1.24
CA ALA A 123 12.35 -41.20 1.39
C ALA A 123 13.59 -40.88 2.25
N GLU A 124 14.14 -39.66 2.16
CA GLU A 124 15.29 -39.21 2.96
C GLU A 124 14.92 -38.92 4.44
N HIS A 125 13.64 -38.64 4.73
CA HIS A 125 13.14 -38.30 6.07
C HIS A 125 12.21 -39.35 6.70
N VAL A 126 12.00 -40.49 6.06
CA VAL A 126 11.41 -41.65 6.74
C VAL A 126 12.48 -42.20 7.68
N PRO A 127 12.26 -42.23 9.01
CA PRO A 127 13.16 -42.94 9.89
C PRO A 127 13.15 -44.40 9.46
N THR A 128 14.28 -44.85 8.91
CA THR A 128 14.53 -46.26 8.64
C THR A 128 14.49 -46.98 9.98
N SER A 129 13.32 -47.51 10.34
CA SER A 129 13.20 -48.59 11.31
C SER A 129 13.85 -49.83 10.69
N THR A 130 15.17 -49.83 10.60
CA THR A 130 15.98 -51.00 10.24
C THR A 130 16.80 -51.37 11.46
N ASP A 131 16.15 -52.04 12.40
CA ASP A 131 16.77 -53.03 13.29
C ASP A 131 15.67 -53.88 13.92
N THR A 132 15.11 -54.80 13.12
CA THR A 132 14.64 -56.09 13.64
C THR A 132 14.81 -57.11 12.52
N THR A 133 16.05 -57.59 12.40
CA THR A 133 16.31 -58.92 11.85
C THR A 133 15.63 -59.94 12.76
N GLY A 134 14.65 -60.66 12.22
CA GLY A 134 13.94 -61.73 12.91
C GLY A 134 12.90 -62.34 12.00
N ASP A 135 13.33 -63.34 11.24
CA ASP A 135 12.53 -64.21 10.38
C ASP A 135 11.15 -64.60 10.94
N GLY A 136 10.16 -64.63 10.03
CA GLY A 136 9.24 -65.76 10.00
C GLY A 136 7.74 -65.46 10.17
N LYS A 137 7.02 -65.79 9.10
CA LYS A 137 5.60 -66.18 9.00
C LYS A 137 4.51 -65.10 9.01
N ALA A 138 3.85 -65.04 7.86
CA ALA A 138 2.50 -64.58 7.65
C ALA A 138 1.50 -65.17 8.66
N ASN A 139 0.62 -64.33 9.20
CA ASN A 139 -0.77 -64.74 9.40
C ASN A 139 -1.72 -63.52 9.28
N THR A 140 -2.67 -63.70 8.38
CA THR A 140 -3.92 -62.98 8.20
C THR A 140 -4.81 -63.01 9.45
N GLY A 141 -5.55 -61.91 9.65
CA GLY A 141 -6.90 -61.96 10.19
C GLY A 141 -7.04 -61.70 11.70
N GLY A 142 -7.79 -60.64 12.00
CA GLY A 142 -8.43 -60.46 13.31
C GLY A 142 -8.15 -59.09 13.92
N SER A 143 -9.06 -58.15 13.75
CA SER A 143 -9.18 -57.01 14.65
C SER A 143 -9.59 -57.51 16.04
N PRO A 144 -8.92 -57.06 17.12
CA PRO A 144 -9.59 -56.89 18.40
C PRO A 144 -9.72 -55.40 18.71
N ALA A 145 -10.93 -55.00 19.07
CA ALA A 145 -11.28 -53.65 19.53
C ALA A 145 -10.29 -53.14 20.61
N PRO A 146 -9.97 -51.84 20.64
CA PRO A 146 -9.15 -51.29 21.72
C PRO A 146 -9.93 -51.37 23.04
N SER A 147 -9.46 -52.23 23.95
CA SER A 147 -9.90 -52.23 25.34
C SER A 147 -9.53 -50.89 25.97
N LEU A 148 -10.53 -50.09 26.34
CA LEU A 148 -10.39 -48.96 27.26
C LEU A 148 -9.86 -49.50 28.59
N GLY A 149 -8.55 -49.38 28.82
CA GLY A 149 -7.93 -49.90 30.03
C GLY A 149 -6.43 -50.14 29.93
N ARG A 150 -5.65 -49.14 29.51
CA ARG A 150 -4.23 -49.05 29.89
C ARG A 150 -3.75 -47.61 29.75
N THR A 151 -3.63 -46.94 30.88
CA THR A 151 -2.86 -45.70 31.02
C THR A 151 -1.39 -46.01 30.65
N PRO A 152 -0.71 -45.17 29.85
CA PRO A 152 0.73 -45.29 29.72
C PRO A 152 1.38 -44.77 31.01
N ALA A 153 1.86 -45.70 31.83
CA ALA A 153 2.88 -45.39 32.82
C ALA A 153 4.20 -45.18 32.07
N GLY A 154 4.62 -43.92 31.95
CA GLY A 154 5.90 -43.57 31.33
C GLY A 154 5.91 -42.14 30.81
N THR A 155 6.09 -41.18 31.72
CA THR A 155 7.03 -40.04 31.63
C THR A 155 6.71 -39.17 32.83
N GLY A 156 7.57 -39.20 33.84
CA GLY A 156 7.46 -38.27 34.96
C GLY A 156 7.45 -36.85 34.42
N VAL A 157 6.38 -36.11 34.70
CA VAL A 157 6.38 -34.66 34.53
C VAL A 157 7.56 -34.17 35.38
N LEU A 158 8.67 -33.81 34.74
CA LEU A 158 9.81 -33.21 35.42
C LEU A 158 9.27 -32.11 36.33
N SER A 159 9.73 -32.05 37.58
CA SER A 159 9.29 -31.00 38.49
C SER A 159 9.61 -29.63 37.86
N ILE A 160 8.86 -28.57 38.21
CA ILE A 160 9.08 -27.22 37.66
C ILE A 160 10.57 -26.80 37.79
N ASP A 161 11.25 -27.29 38.83
CA ASP A 161 12.68 -27.09 39.07
C ASP A 161 13.59 -27.82 38.09
N GLU A 162 13.28 -29.07 37.76
CA GLU A 162 14.01 -29.80 36.71
C GLU A 162 13.73 -29.23 35.31
N GLN A 163 12.54 -28.69 35.06
CA GLN A 163 12.22 -28.00 33.82
C GLN A 163 13.01 -26.69 33.68
N ILE A 164 13.18 -25.94 34.77
CA ILE A 164 14.04 -24.75 34.81
C ILE A 164 15.50 -25.14 34.53
N ALA A 165 16.02 -26.18 35.17
CA ALA A 165 17.40 -26.63 34.96
C ALA A 165 17.65 -27.14 33.53
N ALA A 166 16.69 -27.86 32.95
CA ALA A 166 16.75 -28.31 31.56
C ALA A 166 16.69 -27.13 30.58
N ALA A 167 15.86 -26.11 30.86
CA ALA A 167 15.75 -24.91 30.03
C ALA A 167 16.99 -24.01 30.13
N GLU A 168 17.62 -23.90 31.31
CA GLU A 168 18.91 -23.22 31.50
C GLU A 168 20.04 -23.95 30.75
N LYS A 169 20.08 -25.29 30.84
CA LYS A 169 21.05 -26.12 30.09
C LYS A 169 20.86 -26.02 28.57
N ALA A 170 19.62 -25.80 28.12
CA ALA A 170 19.28 -25.57 26.73
C ALA A 170 19.45 -24.09 26.29
N GLY A 171 19.82 -23.18 27.19
CA GLY A 171 20.00 -21.75 26.91
C GLY A 171 18.69 -21.00 26.61
N ASN A 172 17.53 -21.57 26.94
CA ASN A 172 16.23 -20.95 26.65
C ASN A 172 15.79 -20.04 27.80
N GLU A 173 16.33 -18.82 27.84
CA GLU A 173 16.07 -17.86 28.92
C GLU A 173 14.59 -17.44 29.03
N THR A 174 13.86 -17.38 27.93
CA THR A 174 12.44 -16.99 27.90
C THR A 174 11.58 -18.04 28.61
N LEU A 175 11.88 -19.32 28.37
CA LEU A 175 11.21 -20.43 29.04
C LEU A 175 11.56 -20.46 30.53
N VAL A 176 12.83 -20.22 30.89
CA VAL A 176 13.28 -20.13 32.29
C VAL A 176 12.56 -19.03 33.06
N LYS A 177 12.44 -17.83 32.48
CA LYS A 177 11.74 -16.69 33.11
C LYS A 177 10.27 -17.01 33.35
N THR A 178 9.60 -17.61 32.36
CA THR A 178 8.18 -18.01 32.47
C THR A 178 7.98 -19.08 33.56
N LEU A 179 8.85 -20.09 33.61
CA LEU A 179 8.78 -21.15 34.61
C LEU A 179 9.10 -20.64 36.02
N LYS A 180 10.05 -19.70 36.18
CA LYS A 180 10.35 -19.05 37.46
C LYS A 180 9.17 -18.21 37.98
N VAL A 181 8.45 -17.51 37.09
CA VAL A 181 7.22 -16.77 37.45
C VAL A 181 6.13 -17.74 37.91
N LEU A 182 5.94 -18.87 37.19
CA LEU A 182 4.97 -19.89 37.55
C LEU A 182 5.29 -20.56 38.90
N LYS A 183 6.57 -20.70 39.25
CA LYS A 183 7.01 -21.20 40.56
C LYS A 183 6.71 -20.21 41.70
N LEU A 184 6.81 -18.91 41.45
CA LEU A 184 6.62 -17.87 42.48
C LEU A 184 5.14 -17.51 42.72
N GLY A 185 4.24 -17.87 41.79
CA GLY A 185 2.81 -17.58 41.88
C GLY A 185 1.96 -18.62 42.64
N LYS A 186 2.58 -19.55 43.38
CA LYS A 186 1.90 -20.53 44.24
C LYS A 186 2.27 -20.35 45.71
#